data_AF-A0A4R8GA75-F1
#
_entry.id   AF-A0A4R8GA75-F1
#
_cell.length_a   1.000
_cell.length_b   1.000
_cell.length_c   1.000
_cell.angle_alpha   90.00
_cell.angle_beta   90.00
_cell.angle_gamma   90.00
#
_symmetry.space_group_name_H-M   'P 1'
#
loop_
_entity.id
_entity.type
_entity.pdbx_description
1 polymer ?
#
loop_
_entity_poly.entity_id
_entity_poly.type
_entity_poly.pdbx_seq_one_letter_code
_entity_poly.pdbx_strand_id
1 'polypeptide(L)' 'MTFNKGYFGGYLVFVLAMIIVYFTVPREYGFYALILLAILFGLYQFFLLSKRKKSSKS' A
#
# COMPACT_ATOMS: atom_id res chain seq x y z
N MET A 1 -7.11 0.18 -21.49
CA MET A 1 -6.70 -0.16 -20.11
C MET A 1 -6.92 1.06 -19.23
N THR A 2 -8.00 1.10 -18.46
CA THR A 2 -8.34 2.26 -17.60
C THR A 2 -7.43 2.30 -16.38
N PHE A 3 -6.30 2.98 -16.54
CA PHE A 3 -5.34 3.29 -15.47
C PHE A 3 -5.98 4.22 -14.45
N ASN A 4 -6.51 3.58 -13.42
CA ASN A 4 -7.30 4.22 -12.41
C ASN A 4 -6.36 4.86 -11.39
N LYS A 5 -5.97 6.13 -11.62
CA LYS A 5 -4.95 6.95 -10.90
C LYS A 5 -4.81 6.71 -9.39
N GLY A 6 -5.90 6.44 -8.68
CA GLY A 6 -5.88 6.11 -7.25
C GLY A 6 -5.08 4.86 -6.87
N TYR A 7 -5.00 3.84 -7.73
CA TYR A 7 -4.16 2.66 -7.48
C TYR A 7 -2.67 2.98 -7.61
N PHE A 8 -2.31 3.90 -8.52
CA PHE A 8 -0.92 4.29 -8.72
C PHE A 8 -0.38 5.09 -7.52
N GLY A 9 -1.21 5.96 -6.93
CA GLY A 9 -0.84 6.71 -5.72
C GLY A 9 -0.55 5.82 -4.52
N GLY A 10 -1.40 4.82 -4.26
CA GLY A 10 -1.15 3.84 -3.21
C GLY A 10 0.14 3.07 -3.42
N TYR A 11 0.37 2.60 -4.64
CA TYR A 11 1.55 1.84 -4.99
C TYR A 11 2.84 2.66 -4.87
N LEU A 12 2.82 3.94 -5.23
CA LEU A 12 3.95 4.86 -5.07
C LEU A 12 4.34 5.00 -3.59
N VAL A 13 3.36 5.18 -2.71
CA VAL A 13 3.58 5.28 -1.26
C VAL A 13 4.14 3.97 -0.69
N PHE A 14 3.68 2.82 -1.19
CA PHE A 14 4.20 1.51 -0.77
C PHE A 14 5.68 1.32 -1.12
N VAL A 15 6.07 1.68 -2.35
CA VAL A 15 7.46 1.59 -2.79
C VAL A 15 8.37 2.51 -1.98
N LEU A 16 7.93 3.76 -1.74
CA LEU A 16 8.64 4.69 -0.86
C LEU A 16 8.82 4.12 0.56
N ALA A 17 7.78 3.52 1.12
CA ALA A 17 7.84 2.93 2.44
C ALA A 17 8.77 1.70 2.49
N MET A 18 8.81 0.86 1.46
CA MET A 18 9.79 -0.24 1.37
C MET A 18 11.23 0.29 1.37
N ILE A 19 11.51 1.37 0.64
CA ILE A 19 12.85 1.97 0.59
C ILE A 19 13.24 2.49 1.98
N ILE A 20 12.32 3.18 2.66
CA ILE A 20 12.56 3.69 4.02
C ILE A 20 12.83 2.53 4.98
N VAL A 21 11.99 1.49 4.96
CA VAL A 21 12.18 0.29 5.79
C VAL A 21 13.55 -0.35 5.53
N TYR A 22 13.96 -0.47 4.26
CA TYR A 22 15.24 -1.07 3.90
C TYR A 22 16.45 -0.30 4.47
N PHE A 23 16.40 1.03 4.49
CA PHE A 23 17.49 1.86 5.04
C PHE A 23 17.44 2.04 6.56
N THR A 24 16.26 1.99 7.16
CA THR A 24 16.06 2.38 8.57
C THR A 24 15.99 1.17 9.50
N VAL A 25 15.53 0.02 9.01
CA VAL A 25 15.28 -1.16 9.84
C VAL A 25 16.49 -2.11 9.81
N PRO A 26 17.03 -2.52 10.97
CA PRO A 26 18.08 -3.53 11.04
C PRO A 26 17.63 -4.82 10.36
N ARG A 27 18.55 -5.52 9.68
CA ARG A 27 18.24 -6.73 8.90
C ARG A 27 17.46 -7.80 9.69
N GLU A 28 17.68 -7.85 11.00
CA GLU A 28 17.00 -8.72 11.96
C GLU A 28 15.48 -8.49 12.02
N TYR A 29 15.03 -7.25 11.87
CA TYR A 29 13.63 -6.86 11.93
C TYR A 29 13.01 -6.61 10.55
N GLY A 30 13.80 -6.72 9.48
CA GLY A 30 13.34 -6.46 8.10
C GLY A 30 12.12 -7.31 7.72
N PHE A 31 12.09 -8.58 8.13
CA PHE A 31 10.96 -9.47 7.82
C PHE A 31 9.65 -9.02 8.49
N TYR A 32 9.72 -8.63 9.76
CA TYR A 32 8.55 -8.10 10.49
C TYR A 32 8.08 -6.77 9.91
N ALA A 33 8.99 -5.89 9.53
CA ALA A 33 8.67 -4.62 8.90
C ALA A 33 7.98 -4.81 7.54
N LEU A 34 8.44 -5.78 6.74
CA LEU A 34 7.81 -6.14 5.46
C LEU A 34 6.39 -6.69 5.65
N ILE A 35 6.18 -7.56 6.64
CA ILE A 35 4.84 -8.08 6.99
C ILE A 35 3.91 -6.94 7.40
N LEU A 36 4.37 -6.06 8.29
CA LEU A 36 3.57 -4.92 8.75
C LEU A 36 3.19 -4.01 7.58
N LEU A 37 4.15 -3.75 6.69
CA LEU A 37 3.94 -2.92 5.51
C LEU A 37 2.95 -3.54 4.52
N ALA A 38 3.03 -4.86 4.31
CA ALA A 38 2.11 -5.60 3.45
C ALA A 38 0.67 -5.58 4.00
N ILE A 39 0.50 -5.74 5.32
CA ILE A 39 -0.81 -5.65 5.98
C ILE A 39 -1.38 -4.24 5.81
N LEU A 40 -0.57 -3.21 6.04
CA LEU A 40 -0.99 -1.81 5.92
C LEU A 40 -1.40 -1.47 4.48
N PHE A 41 -0.64 -1.97 3.50
CA PHE A 41 -0.95 -1.80 2.09
C PHE A 41 -2.22 -2.54 1.68
N GLY A 42 -2.39 -3.78 2.16
CA GLY A 42 -3.61 -4.56 1.94
C GLY A 42 -4.85 -3.85 2.47
N LEU A 43 -4.78 -3.30 3.68
CA LEU A 43 -5.86 -2.49 4.28
C LEU A 43 -6.15 -1.24 3.46
N TYR A 44 -5.11 -0.50 3.04
CA TYR A 44 -5.26 0.69 2.20
C TYR A 44 -5.92 0.36 0.85
N GLN A 45 -5.49 -0.71 0.20
CA GLN A 45 -6.06 -1.18 -1.06
C GLN A 45 -7.51 -1.64 -0.89
N PHE A 46 -7.83 -2.33 0.20
CA PHE A 46 -9.20 -2.72 0.54
C PHE A 46 -10.10 -1.49 0.77
N PHE A 47 -9.60 -0.47 1.46
CA PHE A 47 -10.33 0.78 1.69
C PHE A 47 -10.59 1.55 0.39
N LEU A 48 -9.61 1.61 -0.50
CA LEU A 48 -9.75 2.21 -1.84
C LEU A 48 -10.79 1.46 -2.70
N LEU A 49 -10.72 0.12 -2.72
CA LEU A 49 -11.70 -0.74 -3.39
C LEU A 49 -13.11 -0.52 -2.85
N SER A 50 -13.25 -0.44 -1.52
CA SER A 50 -14.54 -0.21 -0.85
C SER A 50 -15.11 1.18 -1.17
N LYS A 51 -14.27 2.23 -1.16
CA LYS A 51 -14.67 3.60 -1.57
C LYS A 51 -15.15 3.65 -3.02
N ARG A 52 -14.49 2.94 -3.94
CA ARG A 52 -14.92 2.90 -5.35
C ARG A 52 -16.23 2.15 -5.56
N LYS A 53 -16.45 1.04 -4.86
CA LYS A 53 -17.72 0.33 -4.90
C LYS A 53 -18.89 1.21 -4.48
N LYS A 54 -18.65 2.14 -3.54
CA LYS A 54 -19.65 3.12 -3.07
C LYS A 54 -19.93 4.23 -4.11
N SER A 55 -18.92 4.66 -4.85
CA SER A 55 -19.04 5.72 -5.87
C SER A 55 -19.67 5.26 -7.20
N SER A 56 -19.65 3.95 -7.52
CA SER A 56 -20.25 3.41 -8.74
C SER A 56 -21.77 3.14 -8.62
N LYS A 57 -22.35 3.40 -7.45
CA LYS A 57 -23.76 3.13 -7.13
C LYS A 57 -24.60 4.39 -6.89
N SER A 58 -24.05 5.58 -7.17
CA SER A 58 -24.75 6.85 -7.08
C SER A 58 -25.14 7.38 -8.44
#